data_AF-A0A239GWU9-F1
#
_entry.id   AF-A0A239GWU9-F1
#
_cell.length_a   1.000
_cell.length_b   1.000
_cell.length_c   1.000
_cell.angle_alpha   90.00
_cell.angle_beta   90.00
_cell.angle_gamma   90.00
#
_symmetry.space_group_name_H-M   'P 1'
#
loop_
_entity.id
_entity.type
_entity.pdbx_description
1 polymer ?
#
loop_
_entity_poly.entity_id
_entity_poly.type
_entity_poly.pdbx_seq_one_letter_code
_entity_poly.pdbx_strand_id
1 'polypeptide(L)'
;MPANAAERLLYTANYLHATEGVTEGDRLSIQNAWWIAGLSILLPVVLFIIAERRYGARFRQERQERADEREETRLREERAAERASWQQEFDEIRSYYRRAERVVDRIIAAPNQSRRDEDEDELKELVLDFEAVARRCPAALVEDLQEVAGAIRQLQDVQLLCDTAVQEAYRQALEPGGSGALDPGAAASAIGARAISQYTAAARLRTELDDVWKALRAARGEA
;
A
#
# COMPACT_ATOMS: atom_id res chain seq x y z
N MET A 1 -35.56 36.73 51.05
CA MET A 1 -35.89 38.17 51.20
C MET A 1 -34.70 38.97 50.72
N PRO A 2 -34.73 39.48 49.48
CA PRO A 2 -34.96 40.93 49.28
C PRO A 2 -35.78 41.24 48.00
N ALA A 3 -36.97 41.81 48.14
CA ALA A 3 -37.77 42.30 47.00
C ALA A 3 -38.15 43.79 47.12
N ASN A 4 -37.72 44.49 48.17
CA ASN A 4 -38.26 45.81 48.52
C ASN A 4 -37.34 47.01 48.23
N ALA A 5 -36.31 46.87 47.39
CA ALA A 5 -35.43 48.00 47.04
C ALA A 5 -35.75 48.64 45.67
N ALA A 6 -36.39 47.91 44.74
CA ALA A 6 -36.61 48.40 43.37
C ALA A 6 -37.86 49.29 43.21
N GLU A 7 -38.89 49.12 44.04
CA GLU A 7 -40.13 49.91 43.94
C GLU A 7 -39.98 51.37 44.42
N ARG A 8 -39.00 51.67 45.26
CA ARG A 8 -38.81 53.04 45.80
C ARG A 8 -38.06 53.99 44.87
N LEU A 9 -37.41 53.50 43.81
CA LEU A 9 -36.72 54.36 42.84
C LEU A 9 -37.60 54.76 41.65
N LEU A 10 -38.71 54.04 41.39
CA LEU A 10 -39.65 54.37 40.31
C LEU A 10 -40.69 55.43 40.71
N TYR A 11 -40.90 55.68 42.01
CA TYR A 11 -41.92 56.62 42.47
C TYR A 11 -41.44 58.05 42.69
N THR A 12 -40.13 58.29 42.75
CA THR A 12 -39.57 59.63 43.00
C THR A 12 -39.20 60.39 41.73
N ALA A 13 -39.05 59.71 40.59
CA ALA A 13 -38.73 60.38 39.32
C ALA A 13 -39.94 61.04 38.64
N ASN A 14 -41.17 60.63 38.97
CA ASN A 14 -42.38 61.14 38.28
C ASN A 14 -43.03 62.38 38.90
N TYR A 15 -42.53 62.86 40.05
CA TYR A 15 -43.17 64.00 40.74
C TYR A 15 -42.50 65.36 40.53
N LEU A 16 -41.36 65.41 39.83
CA LEU A 16 -40.60 66.65 39.62
C LEU A 16 -40.78 67.28 38.23
N HIS A 17 -41.60 66.69 37.35
CA HIS A 17 -41.81 67.19 35.98
C HIS A 17 -43.14 67.92 35.74
N ALA A 18 -43.90 68.24 36.79
CA ALA A 18 -45.25 68.80 36.63
C ALA A 18 -45.34 70.34 36.62
N THR A 19 -44.25 71.10 36.56
CA THR A 19 -44.34 72.58 36.65
C THR A 19 -43.58 73.40 35.62
N GLU A 20 -42.95 72.81 34.60
CA GLU A 20 -42.34 73.59 33.51
C GLU A 20 -42.77 73.05 32.14
N GLY A 21 -43.21 73.96 31.27
CA GLY A 21 -43.82 73.64 29.98
C GLY A 21 -42.85 72.86 29.10
N VAL A 22 -43.28 71.67 28.69
CA VAL A 22 -42.56 70.82 27.74
C VAL A 22 -42.60 71.49 26.38
N THR A 23 -41.44 71.96 25.90
CA THR A 23 -41.29 72.50 24.55
C THR A 23 -41.12 71.37 23.53
N GLU A 24 -41.42 71.65 22.26
CA GLU A 24 -41.39 70.67 21.16
C GLU A 24 -40.02 69.97 20.98
N GLY A 25 -38.93 70.61 21.45
CA GLY A 25 -37.57 70.05 21.48
C GLY A 25 -37.36 68.89 22.47
N ASP A 26 -38.09 68.87 23.59
CA ASP A 26 -37.98 67.81 24.61
C ASP A 26 -38.64 66.50 24.18
N ARG A 27 -39.67 66.57 23.33
CA ARG A 27 -40.31 65.37 22.76
C ARG A 27 -39.40 64.62 21.79
N LEU A 28 -38.63 65.34 20.96
CA LEU A 28 -37.62 64.76 20.06
C LEU A 28 -36.44 64.17 20.84
N SER A 29 -36.03 64.79 21.95
CA SER A 29 -35.00 64.29 22.86
C SER A 29 -35.38 62.94 23.48
N ILE A 30 -36.60 62.81 24.02
CA ILE A 30 -37.07 61.58 24.64
C ILE A 30 -37.23 60.48 23.60
N GLN A 31 -37.83 60.76 22.44
CA GLN A 31 -38.01 59.72 21.41
C GLN A 31 -36.66 59.19 20.89
N ASN A 32 -35.68 60.07 20.70
CA ASN A 32 -34.31 59.68 20.32
C ASN A 32 -33.59 58.91 21.44
N ALA A 33 -33.79 59.28 22.71
CA ALA A 33 -33.19 58.57 23.84
C ALA A 33 -33.67 57.11 23.94
N TRP A 34 -34.95 56.83 23.63
CA TRP A 34 -35.49 55.47 23.61
C TRP A 34 -34.93 54.65 22.44
N TRP A 35 -34.76 55.26 21.26
CA TRP A 35 -34.09 54.60 20.13
C TRP A 35 -32.62 54.32 20.41
N ILE A 36 -31.88 55.27 21.00
CA ILE A 36 -30.46 55.12 21.35
C ILE A 36 -30.28 54.05 22.44
N ALA A 37 -31.13 54.03 23.46
CA ALA A 37 -31.09 53.00 24.52
C ALA A 37 -31.48 51.61 23.99
N GLY A 38 -32.45 51.53 23.07
CA GLY A 38 -32.79 50.29 22.38
C GLY A 38 -31.65 49.79 21.50
N LEU A 39 -31.00 50.68 20.75
CA LEU A 39 -29.86 50.34 19.88
C LEU A 39 -28.64 49.89 20.70
N SER A 40 -28.36 50.53 21.83
CA SER A 40 -27.19 50.22 22.66
C SER A 40 -27.28 48.85 23.34
N ILE A 41 -28.49 48.30 23.50
CA ILE A 41 -28.71 46.93 23.98
C ILE A 41 -28.74 45.93 22.82
N LEU A 42 -29.36 46.29 21.69
CA LEU A 42 -29.47 45.40 20.52
C LEU A 42 -28.12 45.16 19.82
N LEU A 43 -27.30 46.20 19.69
CA LEU A 43 -26.02 46.11 18.98
C LEU A 43 -25.06 45.07 19.61
N PRO A 44 -24.80 45.04 20.93
CA PRO A 44 -23.94 44.03 21.53
C PRO A 44 -24.51 42.61 21.44
N VAL A 45 -25.85 42.44 21.50
CA VAL A 45 -26.49 41.12 21.34
C VAL A 45 -26.32 40.60 19.91
N VAL A 46 -26.53 41.45 18.90
CA VAL A 46 -26.34 41.08 17.49
C VAL A 46 -24.86 40.79 17.20
N LEU A 47 -23.94 41.60 17.72
CA LEU A 47 -22.50 41.35 17.61
C LEU A 47 -22.09 40.04 18.29
N PHE A 48 -22.66 39.72 19.45
CA PHE A 48 -22.43 38.46 20.15
C PHE A 48 -22.91 37.25 19.33
N ILE A 49 -24.10 37.30 18.72
CA ILE A 49 -24.63 36.23 17.87
C ILE A 49 -23.78 36.04 16.60
N ILE A 50 -23.35 37.14 15.97
CA ILE A 50 -22.47 37.08 14.79
C ILE A 50 -21.09 36.52 15.16
N ALA A 51 -20.55 36.94 16.31
CA ALA A 51 -19.30 36.42 16.84
C ALA A 51 -19.43 34.90 17.11
N GLU A 52 -20.45 34.46 17.84
CA GLU A 52 -20.69 33.03 18.10
C GLU A 52 -20.81 32.21 16.81
N ARG A 53 -21.53 32.71 15.80
CA ARG A 53 -21.66 32.00 14.52
C ARG A 53 -20.34 31.92 13.75
N ARG A 54 -19.56 33.00 13.71
CA ARG A 54 -18.25 33.01 13.01
C ARG A 54 -17.18 32.21 13.75
N TYR A 55 -17.07 32.38 15.06
CA TYR A 55 -16.11 31.64 15.87
C TYR A 55 -16.49 30.17 16.01
N GLY A 56 -17.77 29.85 16.19
CA GLY A 56 -18.26 28.47 16.24
C GLY A 56 -18.14 27.72 14.90
N ALA A 57 -18.27 28.40 13.77
CA ALA A 57 -18.01 27.80 12.45
C ALA A 57 -16.52 27.46 12.27
N ARG A 58 -15.61 28.40 12.58
CA ARG A 58 -14.16 28.14 12.52
C ARG A 58 -13.71 27.04 13.48
N PHE A 59 -14.26 27.01 14.70
CA PHE A 59 -13.93 25.98 15.68
C PHE A 59 -14.40 24.58 15.25
N ARG A 60 -15.53 24.48 14.53
CA ARG A 60 -16.00 23.21 13.95
C ARG A 60 -15.12 22.78 12.79
N GLN A 61 -14.72 23.72 11.94
CA GLN A 61 -13.85 23.45 10.80
C GLN A 61 -12.44 23.01 11.26
N GLU A 62 -11.82 23.71 12.21
CA GLU A 62 -10.53 23.31 12.80
C GLU A 62 -10.61 21.95 13.51
N ARG A 63 -11.77 21.58 14.08
CA ARG A 63 -11.96 20.24 14.65
C ARG A 63 -12.11 19.16 13.59
N GLN A 64 -12.77 19.47 12.47
CA GLN A 64 -12.87 18.55 11.34
C GLN A 64 -11.51 18.36 10.68
N GLU A 65 -10.80 19.45 10.36
CA GLU A 65 -9.44 19.38 9.80
C GLU A 65 -8.49 18.59 10.71
N ARG A 66 -8.53 18.80 12.03
CA ARG A 66 -7.73 17.99 12.98
C ARG A 66 -8.20 16.55 13.10
N ALA A 67 -9.48 16.26 12.87
CA ALA A 67 -9.99 14.87 12.88
C ALA A 67 -9.56 14.14 11.61
N ASP A 68 -9.69 14.80 10.45
CA ASP A 68 -9.28 14.30 9.15
C ASP A 68 -7.76 14.10 9.09
N GLU A 69 -6.96 15.05 9.61
CA GLU A 69 -5.51 14.90 9.74
C GLU A 69 -5.13 13.71 10.61
N ARG A 70 -5.83 13.52 11.75
CA ARG A 70 -5.58 12.38 12.64
C ARG A 70 -5.92 11.06 12.00
N GLU A 71 -7.03 11.01 11.27
CA GLU A 71 -7.46 9.83 10.54
C GLU A 71 -6.48 9.51 9.40
N GLU A 72 -6.01 10.52 8.67
CA GLU A 72 -4.99 10.35 7.64
C GLU A 72 -3.66 9.88 8.24
N THR A 73 -3.21 10.46 9.35
CA THR A 73 -1.99 9.98 10.04
C THR A 73 -2.16 8.56 10.54
N ARG A 74 -3.34 8.21 11.07
CA ARG A 74 -3.62 6.86 11.55
C ARG A 74 -3.59 5.85 10.41
N LEU A 75 -4.21 6.17 9.28
CA LEU A 75 -4.17 5.33 8.08
C LEU A 75 -2.74 5.17 7.54
N ARG A 76 -1.93 6.24 7.57
CA ARG A 76 -0.51 6.18 7.19
C ARG A 76 0.30 5.31 8.14
N GLU A 77 0.07 5.44 9.44
CA GLU A 77 0.71 4.63 10.48
C GLU A 77 0.29 3.16 10.38
N GLU A 78 -1.00 2.87 10.16
CA GLU A 78 -1.52 1.52 9.96
C GLU A 78 -0.87 0.88 8.72
N ARG A 79 -0.78 1.58 7.58
CA ARG A 79 -0.05 1.09 6.40
C ARG A 79 1.45 0.94 6.62
N ALA A 80 2.05 1.79 7.44
CA ALA A 80 3.48 1.70 7.77
C ALA A 80 3.76 0.52 8.70
N ALA A 81 2.91 0.31 9.71
CA ALA A 81 2.96 -0.82 10.62
C ALA A 81 2.69 -2.14 9.90
N GLU A 82 1.74 -2.14 8.97
CA GLU A 82 1.51 -3.26 8.06
C GLU A 82 2.78 -3.53 7.24
N ARG A 83 3.33 -2.57 6.51
CA ARG A 83 4.59 -2.79 5.76
C ARG A 83 5.75 -3.28 6.64
N ALA A 84 5.85 -2.79 7.87
CA ALA A 84 6.90 -3.20 8.80
C ALA A 84 6.70 -4.64 9.30
N SER A 85 5.47 -5.14 9.40
CA SER A 85 5.18 -6.46 9.95
C SER A 85 5.61 -7.61 9.04
N TRP A 86 5.74 -7.38 7.73
CA TRP A 86 6.19 -8.37 6.74
C TRP A 86 7.45 -7.94 5.97
N GLN A 87 8.21 -6.98 6.51
CA GLN A 87 9.44 -6.50 5.90
C GLN A 87 10.50 -7.61 5.79
N GLN A 88 10.54 -8.51 6.77
CA GLN A 88 11.46 -9.66 6.74
C GLN A 88 11.14 -10.59 5.56
N GLU A 89 9.88 -11.00 5.42
CA GLU A 89 9.42 -11.86 4.32
C GLU A 89 9.65 -11.19 2.97
N PHE A 90 9.44 -9.88 2.89
CA PHE A 90 9.73 -9.11 1.68
C PHE A 90 11.21 -9.18 1.29
N ASP A 91 12.12 -8.97 2.25
CA ASP A 91 13.57 -9.02 2.00
C ASP A 91 14.04 -10.43 1.63
N GLU A 92 13.45 -11.46 2.26
CA GLU A 92 13.66 -12.87 1.90
C GLU A 92 13.23 -13.15 0.45
N ILE A 93 11.99 -12.81 0.08
CA ILE A 93 11.49 -13.01 -1.29
C ILE A 93 12.33 -12.25 -2.30
N ARG A 94 12.74 -11.01 -2.01
CA ARG A 94 13.61 -10.23 -2.88
C ARG A 94 14.97 -10.91 -3.10
N SER A 95 15.53 -11.53 -2.06
CA SER A 95 16.78 -12.28 -2.14
C SER A 95 16.62 -13.52 -3.03
N TYR A 96 15.55 -14.29 -2.80
CA TYR A 96 15.24 -15.50 -3.57
C TYR A 96 14.94 -15.18 -5.03
N TYR A 97 14.20 -14.10 -5.30
CA TYR A 97 13.97 -13.57 -6.64
C TYR A 97 15.29 -13.33 -7.38
N ARG A 98 16.25 -12.62 -6.77
CA ARG A 98 17.56 -12.34 -7.39
C ARG A 98 18.39 -13.60 -7.62
N ARG A 99 18.27 -14.61 -6.75
CA ARG A 99 18.91 -15.91 -6.98
C ARG A 99 18.27 -16.61 -8.19
N ALA A 100 16.96 -16.72 -8.23
CA ALA A 100 16.23 -17.35 -9.32
C ALA A 100 16.46 -16.63 -10.67
N GLU A 101 16.46 -15.29 -10.67
CA GLU A 101 16.76 -14.47 -11.85
C GLU A 101 18.16 -14.75 -12.39
N ARG A 102 19.18 -14.88 -11.52
CA ARG A 102 20.54 -15.23 -11.93
C ARG A 102 20.61 -16.61 -12.58
N VAL A 103 19.87 -17.60 -12.05
CA VAL A 103 19.81 -18.94 -12.67
C VAL A 103 19.17 -18.85 -14.05
N VAL A 104 18.05 -18.13 -14.17
CA VAL A 104 17.37 -17.90 -15.45
C VAL A 104 18.28 -17.20 -16.45
N ASP A 105 18.99 -16.15 -16.06
CA ASP A 105 19.92 -15.43 -16.94
C ASP A 105 21.06 -16.32 -17.43
N ARG A 106 21.62 -17.17 -16.56
CA ARG A 106 22.63 -18.15 -16.97
C ARG A 106 22.09 -19.10 -18.04
N ILE A 107 20.88 -19.62 -17.85
CA ILE A 107 20.24 -20.54 -18.79
C ILE A 107 19.92 -19.86 -20.12
N ILE A 108 19.39 -18.63 -20.09
CA ILE A 108 19.06 -17.88 -21.30
C ILE A 108 20.32 -17.48 -22.08
N ALA A 109 21.40 -17.09 -21.39
CA ALA A 109 22.66 -16.74 -22.03
C ALA A 109 23.37 -17.94 -22.66
N ALA A 110 23.15 -19.14 -22.14
CA ALA A 110 23.80 -20.37 -22.59
C ALA A 110 22.85 -21.58 -22.59
N PRO A 111 21.83 -21.62 -23.47
CA PRO A 111 20.77 -22.63 -23.44
C PRO A 111 21.24 -24.05 -23.83
N ASN A 112 22.49 -24.18 -24.28
CA ASN A 112 23.08 -25.42 -24.76
C ASN A 112 24.10 -26.01 -23.77
N GLN A 113 24.37 -25.31 -22.66
CA GLN A 113 25.34 -25.78 -21.68
C GLN A 113 24.67 -26.76 -20.71
N SER A 114 25.37 -27.86 -20.44
CA SER A 114 25.04 -28.73 -19.30
C SER A 114 24.95 -27.85 -18.05
N ARG A 115 23.83 -27.92 -17.33
CA ARG A 115 23.78 -27.41 -15.95
C ARG A 115 24.79 -28.18 -15.12
N ARG A 116 25.37 -27.48 -14.16
CA ARG A 116 26.23 -28.08 -13.14
C ARG A 116 25.34 -28.62 -12.02
N ASP A 117 25.83 -29.59 -11.28
CA ASP A 117 25.16 -30.09 -10.05
C ASP A 117 24.81 -28.93 -9.10
N GLU A 118 25.66 -27.89 -9.07
CA GLU A 118 25.44 -26.63 -8.33
C GLU A 118 24.14 -25.90 -8.73
N ASP A 119 23.74 -25.90 -10.01
CA ASP A 119 22.50 -25.26 -10.46
C ASP A 119 21.27 -26.10 -10.06
N GLU A 120 21.40 -27.43 -10.02
CA GLU A 120 20.30 -28.33 -9.61
C GLU A 120 20.03 -28.22 -8.11
N ASP A 121 21.08 -28.22 -7.29
CA ASP A 121 20.98 -27.97 -5.86
C ASP A 121 20.44 -26.56 -5.58
N GLU A 122 20.91 -25.53 -6.30
CA GLU A 122 20.38 -24.16 -6.15
C GLU A 122 18.88 -24.08 -6.51
N LEU A 123 18.43 -24.74 -7.58
CA LEU A 123 17.01 -24.79 -7.92
C LEU A 123 16.19 -25.50 -6.85
N LYS A 124 16.69 -26.61 -6.30
CA LYS A 124 16.01 -27.36 -5.23
C LYS A 124 15.89 -26.54 -3.95
N GLU A 125 16.94 -25.84 -3.55
CA GLU A 125 16.90 -24.91 -2.43
C GLU A 125 15.87 -23.80 -2.67
N LEU A 126 15.85 -23.21 -3.87
CA LEU A 126 14.90 -22.15 -4.21
C LEU A 126 13.44 -22.61 -4.13
N VAL A 127 13.13 -23.84 -4.57
CA VAL A 127 11.77 -24.40 -4.38
C VAL A 127 11.39 -24.41 -2.90
N LEU A 128 12.27 -24.92 -2.04
CA LEU A 128 12.01 -25.02 -0.60
C LEU A 128 11.89 -23.65 0.04
N ASP A 129 12.74 -22.69 -0.35
CA ASP A 129 12.73 -21.32 0.13
C ASP A 129 11.41 -20.60 -0.23
N PHE A 130 10.96 -20.69 -1.49
CA PHE A 130 9.69 -20.10 -1.94
C PHE A 130 8.48 -20.76 -1.26
N GLU A 131 8.48 -22.09 -1.09
CA GLU A 131 7.40 -22.76 -0.36
C GLU A 131 7.39 -22.43 1.14
N ALA A 132 8.56 -22.26 1.75
CA ALA A 132 8.69 -21.90 3.16
C ALA A 132 8.22 -20.47 3.43
N VAL A 133 8.55 -19.53 2.54
CA VAL A 133 8.11 -18.13 2.69
C VAL A 133 6.62 -18.00 2.37
N ALA A 134 6.09 -18.73 1.39
CA ALA A 134 4.66 -18.73 1.06
C ALA A 134 3.77 -19.07 2.26
N ARG A 135 4.19 -19.99 3.14
CA ARG A 135 3.43 -20.36 4.35
C ARG A 135 3.31 -19.24 5.39
N ARG A 136 4.19 -18.25 5.34
CA ARG A 136 4.24 -17.10 6.27
C ARG A 136 3.67 -15.83 5.64
N CYS A 137 3.58 -15.78 4.31
CA CYS A 137 3.06 -14.64 3.59
C CYS A 137 1.52 -14.49 3.68
N PRO A 138 0.99 -13.29 3.44
CA PRO A 138 -0.44 -13.06 3.28
C PRO A 138 -1.04 -13.94 2.18
N ALA A 139 -2.30 -14.37 2.36
CA ALA A 139 -3.01 -15.25 1.43
C ALA A 139 -2.95 -14.78 -0.05
N ALA A 140 -2.93 -13.47 -0.27
CA ALA A 140 -2.86 -12.87 -1.60
C ALA A 140 -1.56 -13.17 -2.37
N LEU A 141 -0.47 -13.54 -1.68
CA LEU A 141 0.83 -13.85 -2.29
C LEU A 141 1.12 -15.36 -2.33
N VAL A 142 0.29 -16.17 -1.68
CA VAL A 142 0.56 -17.61 -1.54
C VAL A 142 0.51 -18.33 -2.88
N GLU A 143 -0.51 -18.02 -3.69
CA GLU A 143 -0.70 -18.63 -5.02
C GLU A 143 0.47 -18.27 -5.93
N ASP A 144 0.77 -16.98 -6.08
CA ASP A 144 1.91 -16.43 -6.83
C ASP A 144 3.25 -17.10 -6.46
N LEU A 145 3.56 -17.21 -5.16
CA LEU A 145 4.80 -17.85 -4.69
C LEU A 145 4.83 -19.36 -4.98
N GLN A 146 3.68 -20.03 -4.95
CA GLN A 146 3.56 -21.44 -5.31
C GLN A 146 3.71 -21.65 -6.83
N GLU A 147 3.23 -20.72 -7.65
CA GLU A 147 3.41 -20.76 -9.11
C GLU A 147 4.89 -20.63 -9.48
N VAL A 148 5.64 -19.74 -8.81
CA VAL A 148 7.09 -19.65 -8.95
C VAL A 148 7.76 -20.96 -8.56
N ALA A 149 7.44 -21.53 -7.39
CA ALA A 149 7.99 -22.82 -6.97
C ALA A 149 7.67 -23.94 -7.99
N GLY A 150 6.46 -23.92 -8.58
CA GLY A 150 6.05 -24.81 -9.66
C GLY A 150 6.86 -24.62 -10.94
N ALA A 151 7.14 -23.38 -11.35
CA ALA A 151 7.98 -23.09 -12.50
C ALA A 151 9.44 -23.49 -12.28
N ILE A 152 9.96 -23.32 -11.06
CA ILE A 152 11.31 -23.80 -10.68
C ILE A 152 11.36 -25.33 -10.74
N ARG A 153 10.33 -26.03 -10.25
CA ARG A 153 10.21 -27.49 -10.39
C ARG A 153 10.16 -27.93 -11.83
N GLN A 154 9.37 -27.27 -12.67
CA GLN A 154 9.36 -27.59 -14.11
C GLN A 154 10.74 -27.39 -14.72
N LEU A 155 11.45 -26.32 -14.35
CA LEU A 155 12.80 -26.06 -14.82
C LEU A 155 13.78 -27.14 -14.34
N GLN A 156 13.65 -27.63 -13.11
CA GLN A 156 14.40 -28.76 -12.54
C GLN A 156 14.09 -30.07 -13.27
N ASP A 157 12.81 -30.34 -13.52
CA ASP A 157 12.31 -31.56 -14.18
C ASP A 157 12.64 -31.61 -15.67
N VAL A 158 13.06 -30.49 -16.28
CA VAL A 158 13.73 -30.54 -17.58
C VAL A 158 15.05 -31.26 -17.39
N GLN A 159 14.99 -32.60 -17.43
CA GLN A 159 16.14 -33.47 -17.51
C GLN A 159 17.04 -32.92 -18.61
N LEU A 160 18.17 -32.37 -18.22
CA LEU A 160 19.31 -32.42 -19.09
C LEU A 160 19.63 -33.89 -19.19
N LEU A 161 19.71 -34.41 -20.41
CA LEU A 161 20.56 -35.57 -20.59
C LEU A 161 21.93 -35.00 -20.24
N CYS A 162 22.37 -35.22 -19.00
CA CYS A 162 23.74 -34.97 -18.66
C CYS A 162 24.55 -35.63 -19.76
N ASP A 163 25.41 -34.82 -20.35
CA ASP A 163 26.31 -35.21 -21.41
C ASP A 163 26.98 -36.55 -21.08
N THR A 164 27.15 -36.95 -19.81
CA THR A 164 27.58 -38.30 -19.43
C THR A 164 26.68 -39.43 -19.93
N ALA A 165 25.37 -39.48 -19.72
CA ALA A 165 24.58 -40.65 -20.16
C ALA A 165 24.47 -40.77 -21.69
N VAL A 166 24.44 -39.64 -22.41
CA VAL A 166 24.39 -39.61 -23.88
C VAL A 166 25.78 -39.76 -24.49
N GLN A 167 26.80 -39.09 -23.98
CA GLN A 167 28.19 -39.33 -24.39
C GLN A 167 28.63 -40.74 -24.02
N GLU A 168 28.16 -41.31 -22.91
CA GLU A 168 28.44 -42.70 -22.53
C GLU A 168 27.68 -43.68 -23.43
N ALA A 169 26.41 -43.44 -23.71
CA ALA A 169 25.66 -44.23 -24.70
C ALA A 169 26.27 -44.11 -26.11
N TYR A 170 26.78 -42.94 -26.48
CA TYR A 170 27.49 -42.69 -27.73
C TYR A 170 28.88 -43.34 -27.74
N ARG A 171 29.63 -43.27 -26.63
CA ARG A 171 30.90 -43.96 -26.41
C ARG A 171 30.71 -45.48 -26.53
N GLN A 172 29.68 -46.02 -25.88
CA GLN A 172 29.28 -47.42 -25.99
C GLN A 172 28.82 -47.79 -27.41
N ALA A 173 28.15 -46.89 -28.13
CA ALA A 173 27.76 -47.10 -29.53
C ALA A 173 28.93 -47.03 -30.51
N LEU A 174 30.02 -46.32 -30.17
CA LEU A 174 31.25 -46.20 -30.94
C LEU A 174 32.29 -47.29 -30.62
N GLU A 175 32.15 -48.01 -29.49
CA GLU A 175 33.00 -49.16 -29.18
C GLU A 175 32.78 -50.29 -30.21
N PRO A 176 33.84 -50.87 -30.80
CA PRO A 176 33.71 -51.86 -31.85
C PRO A 176 33.08 -53.15 -31.27
N GLY A 177 31.76 -53.27 -31.42
CA GLY A 177 30.92 -54.33 -30.86
C GLY A 177 29.55 -53.88 -30.33
N GLY A 178 29.30 -52.57 -30.19
CA GLY A 178 28.01 -52.03 -29.76
C GLY A 178 26.91 -52.15 -30.82
N SER A 179 25.79 -52.80 -30.51
CA SER A 179 24.70 -53.08 -31.46
C SER A 179 23.73 -51.91 -31.73
N GLY A 180 24.04 -50.69 -31.30
CA GLY A 180 23.11 -49.56 -31.34
C GLY A 180 23.74 -48.29 -31.90
N ALA A 181 23.97 -48.23 -33.21
CA ALA A 181 24.35 -46.98 -33.87
C ALA A 181 23.16 -46.00 -33.83
N LEU A 182 23.19 -45.04 -32.92
CA LEU A 182 22.30 -43.89 -32.95
C LEU A 182 22.73 -42.96 -34.10
N ASP A 183 21.79 -42.58 -34.97
CA ASP A 183 22.03 -41.60 -36.03
C ASP A 183 22.46 -40.25 -35.44
N PRO A 184 23.62 -39.69 -35.82
CA PRO A 184 24.09 -38.38 -35.38
C PRO A 184 23.05 -37.25 -35.58
N GLY A 185 22.19 -37.37 -36.61
CA GLY A 185 21.10 -36.44 -36.85
C GLY A 185 20.02 -36.44 -35.76
N ALA A 186 19.72 -37.62 -35.20
CA ALA A 186 18.76 -37.77 -34.11
C ALA A 186 19.28 -37.17 -32.78
N ALA A 187 20.60 -37.24 -32.54
CA ALA A 187 21.22 -36.65 -31.35
C ALA A 187 21.22 -35.11 -31.39
N ALA A 188 21.60 -34.51 -32.53
CA ALA A 188 21.54 -33.05 -32.69
C ALA A 188 20.11 -32.51 -32.54
N SER A 189 19.11 -33.25 -33.05
CA SER A 189 17.69 -32.93 -32.87
C SER A 189 17.24 -33.01 -31.40
N ALA A 190 17.68 -34.04 -30.67
CA ALA A 190 17.35 -34.20 -29.25
C ALA A 190 17.99 -33.12 -28.36
N ILE A 191 19.24 -32.72 -28.65
CA ILE A 191 19.92 -31.61 -27.97
C ILE A 191 19.17 -30.29 -28.25
N GLY A 192 18.82 -30.02 -29.51
CA GLY A 192 18.06 -28.83 -29.89
C GLY A 192 16.67 -28.75 -29.23
N ALA A 193 15.92 -29.85 -29.21
CA ALA A 193 14.60 -29.90 -28.57
C ALA A 193 14.66 -29.65 -27.06
N ARG A 194 15.73 -30.09 -26.39
CA ARG A 194 15.95 -29.87 -24.96
C ARG A 194 16.39 -28.44 -24.67
N ALA A 195 17.30 -27.86 -25.45
CA ALA A 195 17.66 -26.45 -25.33
C ALA A 195 16.43 -25.53 -25.46
N ILE A 196 15.54 -25.84 -26.41
CA ILE A 196 14.25 -25.15 -26.56
C ILE A 196 13.40 -25.33 -25.29
N SER A 197 13.24 -26.55 -24.80
CA SER A 197 12.43 -26.82 -23.59
C SER A 197 12.97 -26.10 -22.35
N GLN A 198 14.30 -26.02 -22.19
CA GLN A 198 14.95 -25.27 -21.12
C GLN A 198 14.73 -23.77 -21.26
N TYR A 199 14.89 -23.23 -22.46
CA TYR A 199 14.64 -21.83 -22.72
C TYR A 199 13.18 -21.47 -22.43
N THR A 200 12.22 -22.30 -22.86
CA THR A 200 10.79 -22.10 -22.59
C THR A 200 10.49 -22.14 -21.09
N ALA A 201 11.06 -23.11 -20.36
CA ALA A 201 10.88 -23.20 -18.91
C ALA A 201 11.52 -22.00 -18.18
N ALA A 202 12.70 -21.54 -18.60
CA ALA A 202 13.37 -20.37 -18.04
C ALA A 202 12.60 -19.07 -18.35
N ALA A 203 12.08 -18.93 -19.56
CA ALA A 203 11.23 -17.81 -19.96
C ALA A 203 9.93 -17.78 -19.15
N ARG A 204 9.30 -18.95 -18.93
CA ARG A 204 8.14 -19.06 -18.04
C ARG A 204 8.50 -18.62 -16.62
N LEU A 205 9.56 -19.16 -16.04
CA LEU A 205 10.01 -18.78 -14.70
C LEU A 205 10.26 -17.27 -14.58
N ARG A 206 10.83 -16.63 -15.61
CA ARG A 206 10.98 -15.17 -15.66
C ARG A 206 9.63 -14.45 -15.55
N THR A 207 8.63 -14.89 -16.30
CA THR A 207 7.28 -14.31 -16.24
C THR A 207 6.67 -14.47 -14.85
N GLU A 208 6.70 -15.66 -14.27
CA GLU A 208 6.14 -15.88 -12.92
C GLU A 208 6.84 -14.99 -11.89
N LEU A 209 8.18 -14.92 -11.93
CA LEU A 209 8.97 -14.04 -11.06
C LEU A 209 8.52 -12.59 -11.19
N ASP A 210 8.43 -12.07 -12.42
CA ASP A 210 8.01 -10.68 -12.69
C ASP A 210 6.62 -10.39 -12.12
N ASP A 211 5.70 -11.35 -12.20
CA ASP A 211 4.32 -11.20 -11.73
C ASP A 211 4.25 -11.21 -10.19
N VAL A 212 4.99 -12.10 -9.51
CA VAL A 212 5.15 -12.06 -8.05
C VAL A 212 5.77 -10.73 -7.60
N TRP A 213 6.75 -10.21 -8.35
CA TRP A 213 7.37 -8.93 -8.00
C TRP A 213 6.42 -7.74 -8.17
N LYS A 214 5.52 -7.78 -9.16
CA LYS A 214 4.45 -6.78 -9.29
C LYS A 214 3.44 -6.92 -8.14
N ALA A 215 3.02 -8.12 -7.81
CA ALA A 215 2.08 -8.39 -6.72
C ALA A 215 2.63 -7.92 -5.37
N LEU A 216 3.91 -8.19 -5.08
CA LEU A 216 4.61 -7.70 -3.89
C LEU A 216 4.63 -6.18 -3.77
N ARG A 217 4.93 -5.48 -4.87
CA ARG A 217 4.95 -4.02 -4.90
C ARG A 217 3.55 -3.44 -4.74
N ALA A 218 2.55 -4.02 -5.39
CA ALA A 218 1.15 -3.64 -5.23
C ALA A 218 0.69 -3.83 -3.78
N ALA A 219 1.03 -4.95 -3.13
CA ALA A 219 0.74 -5.21 -1.73
C ALA A 219 1.42 -4.21 -0.77
N ARG A 220 2.57 -3.63 -1.14
CA ARG A 220 3.22 -2.52 -0.39
C ARG A 220 2.62 -1.15 -0.67
N GLY A 221 1.71 -1.02 -1.64
CA GLY A 221 1.23 0.26 -2.12
C GLY A 221 2.27 1.05 -2.93
N GLU A 222 3.26 0.35 -3.48
CA GLU A 222 4.27 0.88 -4.39
C GLU A 222 3.80 0.60 -5.83
N ALA A 223 2.83 1.39 -6.31
CA ALA A 223 2.35 1.33 -7.70
C ALA A 223 3.29 2.05 -8.67
#